data_AF-A0A662ACW5-F1
#
_entry.id   AF-A0A662ACW5-F1
#
_cell.length_a   1.000
_cell.length_b   1.000
_cell.length_c   1.000
_cell.angle_alpha   90.00
_cell.angle_beta   90.00
_cell.angle_gamma   90.00
#
_symmetry.space_group_name_H-M   'P 1'
#
loop_
_entity.id
_entity.type
_entity.pdbx_description
1 polymer ?
#
loop_
_entity_poly.entity_id
_entity_poly.type
_entity_poly.pdbx_seq_one_letter_code
_entity_poly.pdbx_strand_id
1 'polypeptide(L)'
;MNIKYNKIKLIKKIIIPILLILFFLFPKVLSSQTSEKINDYLQKIEMYESEGNNVEKARYLNKLAFLYWDQGNYDKSIDYFNKSLVINIEIGNNNAIKSIYTNIGMIYSDKGDFETSILYFRKSLKICELINNQEDIAVCLINLSVPLVTVKRYDEANNYILKALDISKQYNNIKLMRTCYGMLSENYKKIGDDKKASYYFNLYASFQKKIQDEQIKENQKKMQEVKMQAYKIVAEKETELKNTENSLLKEKKISKERQMKIVLLNKEKEIKELKIKEQKAQLKTEAIYRMFLIVGFVLIGIIAFVVYRGYKQKKQANLEISRALNHIKFQNLNITRSINYAQRIQDALLPGVEKLKRKLPESFIFFKPRDIVSGDFYWFSETNPSIKNQRSIIDKIKKEGSFNKLVSSNNFIVSAVDCTGHGVPGAFMSMIGINILNEIISRGIVEADLILNELHKEVRYALKQEHSDNKDGMDMSLCVIKEKEKVVEFAGANNPVVYIQNNELKTIKGDRKGIGGEQKEDERIFTKHTIKVDTPTIFYLFSDGYIDQFGGHDGRKLFPKYFRQILLEIHDKPMQEQRDILEKKFDEWKGVKYQQVDDVLVIGFKVG
;
A
#
# COMPACT_ATOMS: atom_id res chain seq x y z
N MET A 1 -0.03 5.04 -3.62
CA MET A 1 -0.49 5.37 -2.24
C MET A 1 -2.01 5.21 -2.01
N ASN A 2 -2.88 5.42 -3.01
CA ASN A 2 -4.36 5.36 -2.84
C ASN A 2 -4.98 3.97 -2.62
N ILE A 3 -4.31 2.86 -3.00
CA ILE A 3 -4.87 1.50 -2.83
C ILE A 3 -4.78 1.01 -1.38
N LYS A 4 -3.76 1.44 -0.61
CA LYS A 4 -3.67 1.16 0.84
C LYS A 4 -4.73 1.94 1.62
N TYR A 5 -5.05 3.17 1.21
CA TYR A 5 -6.03 4.02 1.89
C TYR A 5 -7.46 3.48 1.78
N ASN A 6 -7.86 2.96 0.61
CA ASN A 6 -9.19 2.40 0.41
C ASN A 6 -9.40 1.02 1.08
N LYS A 7 -8.35 0.18 1.18
CA LYS A 7 -8.44 -1.06 1.98
C LYS A 7 -8.66 -0.78 3.47
N ILE A 8 -8.01 0.24 4.02
CA ILE A 8 -8.18 0.65 5.43
C ILE A 8 -9.62 1.16 5.69
N LYS A 9 -10.23 1.86 4.73
CA LYS A 9 -11.62 2.36 4.85
C LYS A 9 -12.66 1.23 4.79
N LEU A 10 -12.42 0.19 3.99
CA LEU A 10 -13.29 -0.99 3.91
C LEU A 10 -13.16 -1.87 5.17
N ILE A 11 -11.94 -2.04 5.69
CA ILE A 11 -11.67 -2.71 6.97
C ILE A 11 -12.38 -1.94 8.11
N LYS A 12 -12.29 -0.60 8.14
CA LYS A 12 -12.99 0.19 9.18
C LYS A 12 -14.52 0.20 9.05
N LYS A 13 -15.09 0.07 7.84
CA LYS A 13 -16.56 0.10 7.64
C LYS A 13 -17.26 -1.24 7.75
N ILE A 14 -16.55 -2.36 7.59
CA ILE A 14 -17.16 -3.69 7.60
C ILE A 14 -16.58 -4.53 8.75
N ILE A 15 -15.26 -4.51 8.93
CA ILE A 15 -14.60 -5.35 9.93
C ILE A 15 -14.80 -4.78 11.33
N ILE A 16 -14.77 -3.45 11.55
CA ILE A 16 -15.05 -2.86 12.87
C ILE A 16 -16.49 -3.08 13.33
N PRO A 17 -17.55 -2.88 12.52
CA PRO A 17 -18.90 -3.23 12.96
C PRO A 17 -19.11 -4.74 13.06
N ILE A 18 -18.43 -5.58 12.27
CA ILE A 18 -18.49 -7.05 12.45
C ILE A 18 -17.70 -7.50 13.67
N LEU A 19 -16.57 -6.88 14.01
CA LEU A 19 -15.83 -7.11 15.25
C LEU A 19 -16.57 -6.52 16.44
N LEU A 20 -17.26 -5.39 16.31
CA LEU A 20 -18.16 -4.85 17.33
C LEU A 20 -19.37 -5.75 17.49
N ILE A 21 -19.99 -6.22 16.41
CA ILE A 21 -21.10 -7.16 16.45
C ILE A 21 -20.63 -8.52 16.97
N LEU A 22 -19.42 -9.00 16.67
CA LEU A 22 -18.81 -10.19 17.30
C LEU A 22 -18.41 -9.91 18.76
N PHE A 23 -17.99 -8.70 19.11
CA PHE A 23 -17.69 -8.21 20.46
C PHE A 23 -18.96 -7.81 21.24
N PHE A 24 -20.15 -7.84 20.60
CA PHE A 24 -21.47 -7.66 21.21
C PHE A 24 -22.29 -8.97 21.17
N LEU A 25 -22.00 -9.90 20.24
CA LEU A 25 -22.58 -11.25 20.16
C LEU A 25 -21.78 -12.29 20.96
N PHE A 26 -20.48 -12.04 21.21
CA PHE A 26 -19.64 -12.83 22.13
C PHE A 26 -19.10 -11.98 23.31
N PRO A 27 -20.00 -11.30 24.03
CA PRO A 27 -19.98 -11.38 25.48
C PRO A 27 -21.40 -11.19 26.04
N LYS A 28 -22.28 -12.18 25.87
CA LYS A 28 -23.54 -12.17 26.63
C LYS A 28 -24.06 -13.51 27.12
N VAL A 29 -23.35 -14.61 26.86
CA VAL A 29 -23.70 -15.92 27.45
C VAL A 29 -22.62 -16.43 28.40
N LEU A 30 -21.33 -16.09 28.20
CA LEU A 30 -20.28 -16.39 29.18
C LEU A 30 -20.18 -15.34 30.31
N SER A 31 -20.70 -14.12 30.08
CA SER A 31 -20.65 -13.01 31.04
C SER A 31 -21.74 -13.05 32.10
N SER A 32 -22.90 -13.68 31.85
CA SER A 32 -23.96 -13.74 32.88
C SER A 32 -23.52 -14.62 34.06
N GLN A 33 -22.98 -15.81 33.80
CA GLN A 33 -22.57 -16.74 34.84
C GLN A 33 -21.32 -16.27 35.60
N THR A 34 -20.37 -15.64 34.91
CA THR A 34 -19.17 -15.09 35.55
C THR A 34 -19.46 -13.79 36.28
N SER A 35 -20.33 -12.92 35.75
CA SER A 35 -20.80 -11.72 36.48
C SER A 35 -21.66 -12.08 37.68
N GLU A 36 -22.49 -13.13 37.58
CA GLU A 36 -23.28 -13.66 38.70
C GLU A 36 -22.35 -14.23 39.78
N LYS A 37 -21.30 -14.98 39.41
CA LYS A 37 -20.27 -15.44 40.37
C LYS A 37 -19.49 -14.30 41.01
N ILE A 38 -19.12 -13.27 40.25
CA ILE A 38 -18.47 -12.06 40.80
C ILE A 38 -19.40 -11.42 41.84
N ASN A 39 -20.68 -11.24 41.50
CA ASN A 39 -21.66 -10.65 42.41
C ASN A 39 -21.91 -11.52 43.65
N ASP A 40 -22.02 -12.85 43.50
CA ASP A 40 -22.12 -13.80 44.62
C ASP A 40 -20.91 -13.70 45.55
N TYR A 41 -19.70 -13.62 44.98
CA TYR A 41 -18.48 -13.49 45.78
C TYR A 41 -18.39 -12.13 46.47
N LEU A 42 -18.79 -11.04 45.82
CA LEU A 42 -18.86 -9.71 46.44
C LEU A 42 -19.87 -9.67 47.58
N GLN A 43 -21.08 -10.22 47.39
CA GLN A 43 -22.08 -10.33 48.45
C GLN A 43 -21.59 -11.16 49.64
N LYS A 44 -20.89 -12.28 49.37
CA LYS A 44 -20.30 -13.09 50.45
C LYS A 44 -19.17 -12.36 51.18
N ILE A 45 -18.37 -11.56 50.48
CA ILE A 45 -17.33 -10.74 51.11
C ILE A 45 -17.98 -9.72 52.06
N GLU A 46 -19.03 -9.02 51.64
CA GLU A 46 -19.78 -8.07 52.47
C GLU A 46 -20.46 -8.76 53.67
N MET A 47 -21.07 -9.92 53.43
CA MET A 47 -21.70 -10.73 54.48
C MET A 47 -20.67 -11.12 55.55
N TYR A 48 -19.54 -11.74 55.16
CA TYR A 48 -18.51 -12.14 56.12
C TYR A 48 -17.78 -10.95 56.76
N GLU A 49 -17.76 -9.79 56.12
CA GLU A 49 -17.31 -8.54 56.73
C GLU A 49 -18.25 -8.09 57.85
N SER A 50 -19.57 -8.13 57.62
CA SER A 50 -20.56 -7.80 58.66
C SER A 50 -20.60 -8.80 59.81
N GLU A 51 -20.27 -10.07 59.55
CA GLU A 51 -20.18 -11.13 60.56
C GLU A 51 -18.83 -11.13 61.32
N GLY A 52 -17.86 -10.33 60.90
CA GLY A 52 -16.49 -10.35 61.44
C GLY A 52 -15.69 -11.61 61.12
N ASN A 53 -16.11 -12.43 60.15
CA ASN A 53 -15.46 -13.67 59.77
C ASN A 53 -14.33 -13.43 58.75
N ASN A 54 -13.19 -12.99 59.25
CA ASN A 54 -12.01 -12.66 58.45
C ASN A 54 -11.45 -13.85 57.64
N VAL A 55 -11.57 -15.09 58.15
CA VAL A 55 -11.08 -16.28 57.44
C VAL A 55 -11.87 -16.55 56.17
N GLU A 56 -13.20 -16.51 56.25
CA GLU A 56 -14.07 -16.70 55.08
C GLU A 56 -13.99 -15.52 54.12
N LYS A 57 -13.94 -14.28 54.65
CA LYS A 57 -13.75 -13.06 53.85
C LYS A 57 -12.49 -13.15 52.99
N ALA A 58 -11.34 -13.50 53.57
CA ALA A 58 -10.09 -13.67 52.84
C ALA A 58 -10.16 -14.78 51.78
N ARG A 59 -10.88 -15.87 52.06
CA ARG A 59 -11.07 -16.96 51.10
C ARG A 59 -11.85 -16.51 49.87
N TYR A 60 -12.93 -15.74 50.05
CA TYR A 60 -13.72 -15.22 48.93
C TYR A 60 -13.00 -14.09 48.17
N LEU A 61 -12.19 -13.26 48.85
CA LEU A 61 -11.30 -12.31 48.19
C LEU A 61 -10.28 -13.01 47.28
N ASN A 62 -9.68 -14.13 47.73
CA ASN A 62 -8.78 -14.93 46.88
C ASN A 62 -9.52 -15.54 45.67
N LYS A 63 -10.73 -16.07 45.86
CA LYS A 63 -11.54 -16.60 44.75
C LYS A 63 -11.86 -15.52 43.71
N LEU A 64 -12.19 -14.32 44.17
CA LEU A 64 -12.46 -13.18 43.31
C LEU A 64 -11.20 -12.71 42.57
N ALA A 65 -10.05 -12.70 43.25
CA ALA A 65 -8.76 -12.38 42.65
C ALA A 65 -8.40 -13.37 41.52
N PHE A 66 -8.56 -14.68 41.72
CA PHE A 66 -8.35 -15.68 40.68
C PHE A 66 -9.31 -15.51 39.50
N LEU A 67 -10.58 -15.17 39.76
CA LEU A 67 -11.58 -14.95 38.72
C LEU A 67 -11.23 -13.73 37.85
N TYR A 68 -10.71 -12.66 38.45
CA TYR A 68 -10.19 -11.51 37.68
C TYR A 68 -8.89 -11.82 36.94
N TRP A 69 -8.03 -12.68 37.50
CA TRP A 69 -6.81 -13.13 36.81
C TRP A 69 -7.16 -13.93 35.54
N ASP A 70 -8.09 -14.89 35.63
CA ASP A 70 -8.57 -15.69 34.49
C ASP A 70 -9.21 -14.81 33.38
N GLN A 71 -9.83 -13.70 33.77
CA GLN A 71 -10.36 -12.68 32.85
C GLN A 71 -9.29 -11.76 32.23
N GLY A 72 -8.03 -11.89 32.63
CA GLY A 72 -6.93 -10.99 32.23
C GLY A 72 -6.98 -9.60 32.89
N ASN A 73 -7.83 -9.39 33.91
CA ASN A 73 -7.90 -8.14 34.66
C ASN A 73 -6.91 -8.18 35.83
N TYR A 74 -5.63 -8.03 35.48
CA TYR A 74 -4.53 -8.18 36.44
C TYR A 74 -4.57 -7.16 37.58
N ASP A 75 -4.97 -5.91 37.32
CA ASP A 75 -4.96 -4.86 38.35
C ASP A 75 -6.02 -5.11 39.42
N LYS A 76 -7.24 -5.53 39.03
CA LYS A 76 -8.27 -5.95 39.99
C LYS A 76 -7.86 -7.21 40.73
N SER A 77 -7.25 -8.18 40.04
CA SER A 77 -6.76 -9.40 40.68
C SER A 77 -5.75 -9.08 41.79
N ILE A 78 -4.77 -8.23 41.49
CA ILE A 78 -3.75 -7.77 42.45
C ILE A 78 -4.40 -7.01 43.62
N ASP A 79 -5.37 -6.13 43.35
CA ASP A 79 -6.10 -5.41 44.40
C ASP A 79 -6.80 -6.38 45.38
N TYR A 80 -7.54 -7.36 44.87
CA TYR A 80 -8.21 -8.35 45.72
C TYR A 80 -7.24 -9.30 46.43
N PHE A 81 -6.13 -9.67 45.79
CA PHE A 81 -5.05 -10.41 46.46
C PHE A 81 -4.42 -9.59 47.59
N ASN A 82 -4.20 -8.29 47.39
CA ASN A 82 -3.68 -7.39 48.45
C ASN A 82 -4.68 -7.21 49.60
N LYS A 83 -5.98 -7.08 49.30
CA LYS A 83 -7.03 -7.05 50.34
C LYS A 83 -7.03 -8.33 51.18
N SER A 84 -6.91 -9.48 50.52
CA SER A 84 -6.79 -10.78 51.21
C SER A 84 -5.48 -10.90 52.00
N LEU A 85 -4.39 -10.35 51.47
CA LEU A 85 -3.07 -10.36 52.12
C LEU A 85 -3.10 -9.64 53.46
N VAL A 86 -3.72 -8.44 53.52
CA VAL A 86 -3.85 -7.66 54.76
C VAL A 86 -4.55 -8.48 55.84
N ILE A 87 -5.68 -9.11 55.50
CA ILE A 87 -6.41 -9.96 56.45
C ILE A 87 -5.56 -11.15 56.90
N ASN A 88 -4.86 -11.82 55.98
CA ASN A 88 -4.03 -12.99 56.31
C ASN A 88 -2.81 -12.63 57.19
N ILE A 89 -2.30 -11.40 57.09
CA ILE A 89 -1.28 -10.86 58.00
C ILE A 89 -1.86 -10.69 59.40
N GLU A 90 -3.05 -10.10 59.53
CA GLU A 90 -3.71 -9.88 60.83
C GLU A 90 -4.03 -11.19 61.57
N ILE A 91 -4.48 -12.23 60.84
CA ILE A 91 -4.79 -13.54 61.43
C ILE A 91 -3.58 -14.49 61.54
N GLY A 92 -2.38 -14.05 61.11
CA GLY A 92 -1.15 -14.84 61.20
C GLY A 92 -1.09 -16.08 60.27
N ASN A 93 -1.83 -16.10 59.16
CA ASN A 93 -1.87 -17.24 58.25
C ASN A 93 -0.73 -17.22 57.24
N ASN A 94 0.47 -17.62 57.68
CA ASN A 94 1.68 -17.62 56.88
C ASN A 94 1.58 -18.45 55.58
N ASN A 95 0.83 -19.57 55.60
CA ASN A 95 0.63 -20.40 54.40
C ASN A 95 -0.14 -19.65 53.30
N ALA A 96 -1.17 -18.89 53.69
CA ALA A 96 -1.93 -18.05 52.76
C ALA A 96 -1.09 -16.86 52.27
N ILE A 97 -0.34 -16.18 53.16
CA ILE A 97 0.56 -15.07 52.80
C ILE A 97 1.57 -15.51 51.74
N LYS A 98 2.27 -16.64 51.96
CA LYS A 98 3.18 -17.26 50.98
C LYS A 98 2.51 -17.46 49.62
N SER A 99 1.32 -18.07 49.62
CA SER A 99 0.58 -18.38 48.40
C SER A 99 0.16 -17.11 47.66
N ILE A 100 -0.31 -16.08 48.38
CA ILE A 100 -0.73 -14.81 47.80
C ILE A 100 0.46 -14.07 47.17
N TYR A 101 1.61 -13.98 47.85
CA TYR A 101 2.81 -13.40 47.26
C TYR A 101 3.28 -14.15 46.01
N THR A 102 3.18 -15.49 46.02
CA THR A 102 3.51 -16.31 44.84
C THR A 102 2.55 -16.01 43.68
N ASN A 103 1.25 -15.88 43.93
CA ASN A 103 0.25 -15.55 42.91
C ASN A 103 0.45 -14.15 42.34
N ILE A 104 0.71 -13.15 43.18
CA ILE A 104 1.03 -11.79 42.73
C ILE A 104 2.30 -11.81 41.87
N GLY A 105 3.34 -12.56 42.28
CA GLY A 105 4.56 -12.74 41.50
C GLY A 105 4.30 -13.36 40.11
N MET A 106 3.43 -14.36 40.03
CA MET A 106 3.01 -14.96 38.75
C MET A 106 2.25 -13.95 37.87
N ILE A 107 1.33 -13.16 38.44
CA ILE A 107 0.60 -12.13 37.69
C ILE A 107 1.57 -11.08 37.09
N TYR A 108 2.57 -10.64 37.85
CA TYR A 108 3.57 -9.70 37.32
C TYR A 108 4.44 -10.34 36.22
N SER A 109 4.73 -11.64 36.29
CA SER A 109 5.36 -12.37 35.18
C SER A 109 4.48 -12.39 33.94
N ASP A 110 3.17 -12.63 34.09
CA ASP A 110 2.21 -12.60 32.96
C ASP A 110 2.08 -11.21 32.34
N LYS A 111 2.21 -10.15 33.15
CA LYS A 111 2.28 -8.75 32.68
C LYS A 111 3.61 -8.41 31.99
N GLY A 112 4.64 -9.25 32.13
CA GLY A 112 5.99 -8.98 31.65
C GLY A 112 6.84 -8.07 32.55
N ASP A 113 6.37 -7.75 33.75
CA ASP A 113 7.12 -6.97 34.76
C ASP A 113 7.89 -7.94 35.67
N PHE A 114 9.01 -8.43 35.14
CA PHE A 114 9.80 -9.48 35.79
C PHE A 114 10.54 -9.00 37.05
N GLU A 115 10.92 -7.72 37.16
CA GLU A 115 11.59 -7.21 38.36
C GLU A 115 10.62 -7.12 39.55
N THR A 116 9.39 -6.67 39.32
CA THR A 116 8.36 -6.70 40.36
C THR A 116 7.96 -8.15 40.71
N SER A 117 7.92 -9.04 39.73
CA SER A 117 7.72 -10.48 39.96
C SER A 117 8.79 -11.08 40.88
N ILE A 118 10.08 -10.79 40.62
CA ILE A 118 11.22 -11.20 41.45
C ILE A 118 11.04 -10.70 42.89
N LEU A 119 10.64 -9.44 43.07
CA LEU A 119 10.38 -8.87 44.40
C LEU A 119 9.31 -9.66 45.17
N TYR A 120 8.19 -10.00 44.53
CA TYR A 120 7.12 -10.76 45.17
C TYR A 120 7.49 -12.22 45.44
N PHE A 121 8.24 -12.88 44.55
CA PHE A 121 8.78 -14.21 44.83
C PHE A 121 9.80 -14.20 45.99
N ARG A 122 10.61 -13.15 46.14
CA ARG A 122 11.49 -12.99 47.32
C ARG A 122 10.68 -12.81 48.61
N LYS A 123 9.58 -12.07 48.57
CA LYS A 123 8.65 -11.97 49.72
C LYS A 123 8.06 -13.33 50.08
N SER A 124 7.62 -14.11 49.08
CA SER A 124 7.13 -15.48 49.30
C SER A 124 8.21 -16.39 49.91
N LEU A 125 9.44 -16.35 49.36
CA LEU A 125 10.58 -17.08 49.89
C LEU A 125 10.85 -16.73 51.36
N LYS A 126 10.72 -15.45 51.74
CA LYS A 126 10.92 -15.05 53.14
C LYS A 126 9.90 -15.68 54.09
N ILE A 127 8.65 -15.81 53.65
CA ILE A 127 7.61 -16.51 54.42
C ILE A 127 7.87 -18.02 54.44
N CYS A 128 8.27 -18.62 53.31
CA CYS A 128 8.73 -20.01 53.22
C CYS A 128 9.84 -20.31 54.27
N GLU A 129 10.84 -19.44 54.41
CA GLU A 129 11.91 -19.53 55.41
C GLU A 129 11.38 -19.46 56.86
N LEU A 130 10.42 -18.57 57.13
CA LEU A 130 9.81 -18.42 58.46
C LEU A 130 8.99 -19.65 58.88
N ILE A 131 8.32 -20.31 57.94
CA ILE A 131 7.54 -21.54 58.21
C ILE A 131 8.48 -22.75 58.44
N ASN A 132 9.75 -22.64 58.04
CA ASN A 132 10.75 -23.71 58.09
C ASN A 132 10.35 -25.00 57.36
N ASN A 133 9.55 -24.87 56.29
CA ASN A 133 9.22 -25.99 55.41
C ASN A 133 10.21 -26.03 54.25
N GLN A 134 11.13 -26.99 54.30
CA GLN A 134 12.21 -27.10 53.32
C GLN A 134 11.70 -27.39 51.89
N GLU A 135 10.64 -28.19 51.73
CA GLU A 135 10.08 -28.43 50.40
C GLU A 135 9.48 -27.15 49.79
N ASP A 136 8.75 -26.38 50.60
CA ASP A 136 8.21 -25.08 50.19
C ASP A 136 9.33 -24.09 49.84
N ILE A 137 10.42 -24.05 50.61
CA ILE A 137 11.61 -23.23 50.32
C ILE A 137 12.18 -23.60 48.95
N ALA A 138 12.34 -24.89 48.65
CA ALA A 138 12.86 -25.34 47.37
C ALA A 138 11.95 -24.95 46.19
N VAL A 139 10.62 -25.02 46.34
CA VAL A 139 9.67 -24.54 45.33
C VAL A 139 9.71 -23.01 45.18
N CYS A 140 9.77 -22.27 46.29
CA CYS A 140 9.94 -20.82 46.34
C CYS A 140 11.21 -20.38 45.57
N LEU A 141 12.34 -21.08 45.76
CA LEU A 141 13.62 -20.85 45.08
C LEU A 141 13.52 -21.11 43.56
N ILE A 142 12.82 -22.16 43.15
CA ILE A 142 12.56 -22.46 41.74
C ILE A 142 11.70 -21.37 41.10
N ASN A 143 10.59 -20.99 41.74
CA ASN A 143 9.70 -19.94 41.23
C ASN A 143 10.43 -18.60 41.06
N LEU A 144 11.35 -18.27 41.97
CA LEU A 144 12.21 -17.08 41.87
C LEU A 144 13.21 -17.17 40.71
N SER A 145 13.71 -18.37 40.41
CA SER A 145 14.70 -18.56 39.34
C SER A 145 14.10 -18.37 37.94
N VAL A 146 12.81 -18.65 37.73
CA VAL A 146 12.15 -18.53 36.42
C VAL A 146 12.21 -17.11 35.84
N PRO A 147 11.74 -16.04 36.52
CA PRO A 147 11.85 -14.68 35.99
C PRO A 147 13.30 -14.21 35.87
N LEU A 148 14.22 -14.67 36.73
CA LEU A 148 15.66 -14.36 36.62
C LEU A 148 16.27 -14.89 35.31
N VAL A 149 15.88 -16.08 34.87
CA VAL A 149 16.28 -16.63 33.56
C VAL A 149 15.76 -15.75 32.42
N THR A 150 14.52 -15.27 32.53
CA THR A 150 13.91 -14.41 31.50
C THR A 150 14.63 -13.07 31.36
N VAL A 151 15.05 -12.45 32.46
CA VAL A 151 15.87 -11.22 32.45
C VAL A 151 17.37 -11.49 32.26
N LYS A 152 17.75 -12.72 31.88
CA LYS A 152 19.12 -13.15 31.56
C LYS A 152 20.11 -13.10 32.74
N ARG A 153 19.62 -13.10 33.98
CA ARG A 153 20.44 -13.19 35.20
C ARG A 153 20.72 -14.66 35.52
N TYR A 154 21.38 -15.35 34.59
CA TYR A 154 21.51 -16.81 34.61
C TYR A 154 22.32 -17.35 35.79
N ASP A 155 23.38 -16.66 36.21
CA ASP A 155 24.20 -17.08 37.35
C ASP A 155 23.42 -17.00 38.67
N GLU A 156 22.64 -15.94 38.86
CA GLU A 156 21.74 -15.82 40.01
C GLU A 156 20.66 -16.90 40.00
N ALA A 157 20.03 -17.14 38.85
CA ALA A 157 19.05 -18.22 38.71
C ALA A 157 19.66 -19.58 39.06
N ASN A 158 20.87 -19.87 38.55
CA ASN A 158 21.57 -21.12 38.84
C ASN A 158 21.91 -21.28 40.31
N ASN A 159 22.31 -20.20 41.00
CA ASN A 159 22.53 -20.23 42.44
C ASN A 159 21.27 -20.62 43.21
N TYR A 160 20.10 -20.10 42.83
CA TYR A 160 18.84 -20.47 43.45
C TYR A 160 18.40 -21.89 43.10
N ILE A 161 18.57 -22.33 41.85
CA ILE A 161 18.23 -23.71 41.43
C ILE A 161 19.14 -24.73 42.11
N LEU A 162 20.44 -24.44 42.29
CA LEU A 162 21.36 -25.34 43.01
C LEU A 162 20.98 -25.48 44.49
N LYS A 163 20.57 -24.37 45.15
CA LYS A 163 20.03 -24.44 46.52
C LYS A 163 18.77 -25.29 46.59
N ALA A 164 17.83 -25.10 45.65
CA ALA A 164 16.62 -25.92 45.57
C ALA A 164 16.95 -27.39 45.31
N LEU A 165 17.96 -27.67 44.48
CA LEU A 165 18.44 -29.00 44.18
C LEU A 165 19.01 -29.69 45.43
N ASP A 166 19.83 -29.00 46.22
CA ASP A 166 20.43 -29.58 47.42
C ASP A 166 19.38 -29.90 48.49
N ILE A 167 18.39 -29.02 48.67
CA ILE A 167 17.23 -29.31 49.51
C ILE A 167 16.48 -30.54 48.95
N SER A 168 16.21 -30.57 47.65
CA SER A 168 15.49 -31.70 47.04
C SER A 168 16.21 -33.04 47.17
N LYS A 169 17.56 -33.04 47.19
CA LYS A 169 18.38 -34.24 47.48
C LYS A 169 18.22 -34.69 48.93
N GLN A 170 18.29 -33.76 49.87
CA GLN A 170 18.17 -34.06 51.31
C GLN A 170 16.84 -34.75 51.63
N TYR A 171 15.76 -34.32 50.99
CA TYR A 171 14.42 -34.88 51.20
C TYR A 171 14.04 -35.97 50.18
N ASN A 172 14.98 -36.38 49.32
CA ASN A 172 14.78 -37.37 48.27
C ASN A 172 13.54 -37.07 47.39
N ASN A 173 13.29 -35.80 47.09
CA ASN A 173 12.17 -35.38 46.26
C ASN A 173 12.56 -35.51 44.77
N ILE A 174 12.44 -36.73 44.24
CA ILE A 174 12.86 -37.13 42.90
C ILE A 174 12.26 -36.23 41.81
N LYS A 175 11.00 -35.78 41.97
CA LYS A 175 10.32 -34.88 41.01
C LYS A 175 10.94 -33.49 40.99
N LEU A 176 11.28 -32.97 42.17
CA LEU A 176 11.90 -31.65 42.31
C LEU A 176 13.35 -31.66 41.84
N MET A 177 14.11 -32.73 42.16
CA MET A 177 15.45 -32.97 41.65
C MET A 177 15.47 -32.98 40.11
N ARG A 178 14.54 -33.72 39.50
CA ARG A 178 14.37 -33.75 38.04
C ARG A 178 14.13 -32.35 37.49
N THR A 179 13.23 -31.58 38.12
CA THR A 179 12.91 -30.20 37.68
C THR A 179 14.15 -29.31 37.74
N CYS A 180 14.92 -29.36 38.84
CA CYS A 180 16.16 -28.61 38.98
C CYS A 180 17.20 -28.99 37.91
N TYR A 181 17.39 -30.28 37.63
CA TYR A 181 18.32 -30.72 36.59
C TYR A 181 17.92 -30.25 35.19
N GLY A 182 16.62 -30.27 34.87
CA GLY A 182 16.12 -29.72 33.61
C GLY A 182 16.40 -28.22 33.48
N MET A 183 16.12 -27.44 34.52
CA MET A 183 16.35 -25.99 34.53
C MET A 183 17.85 -25.64 34.47
N LEU A 184 18.71 -26.35 35.19
CA LEU A 184 20.17 -26.17 35.11
C LEU A 184 20.70 -26.52 33.72
N SER A 185 20.22 -27.61 33.12
CA SER A 185 20.59 -27.99 31.76
C SER A 185 20.27 -26.88 30.76
N GLU A 186 19.03 -26.36 30.79
CA GLU A 186 18.61 -25.29 29.89
C GLU A 186 19.39 -23.98 30.13
N ASN A 187 19.60 -23.61 31.39
CA ASN A 187 20.32 -22.39 31.74
C ASN A 187 21.81 -22.44 31.35
N TYR A 188 22.51 -23.55 31.63
CA TYR A 188 23.91 -23.68 31.24
C TYR A 188 24.08 -23.71 29.72
N LYS A 189 23.09 -24.25 28.99
CA LYS A 189 23.05 -24.14 27.52
C LYS A 189 22.90 -22.68 27.06
N LYS A 190 22.08 -21.87 27.74
CA LYS A 190 21.94 -20.43 27.45
C LYS A 190 23.19 -19.62 27.81
N ILE A 191 23.99 -20.04 28.79
CA ILE A 191 25.29 -19.44 29.15
C ILE A 191 26.41 -19.85 28.18
N GLY A 192 26.24 -20.97 27.45
CA GLY A 192 27.27 -21.53 26.56
C GLY A 192 28.21 -22.53 27.23
N ASP A 193 27.89 -23.02 28.44
CA ASP A 193 28.61 -24.11 29.11
C ASP A 193 27.99 -25.47 28.71
N ASP A 194 28.32 -25.92 27.50
CA ASP A 194 27.78 -27.17 26.93
C ASP A 194 28.12 -28.39 27.78
N LYS A 195 29.28 -28.39 28.45
CA LYS A 195 29.70 -29.49 29.33
C LYS A 195 28.74 -29.65 30.50
N LYS A 196 28.44 -28.57 31.23
CA LYS A 196 27.47 -28.61 32.33
C LYS A 196 26.05 -28.85 31.81
N ALA A 197 25.68 -28.28 30.67
CA ALA A 197 24.37 -28.48 30.06
C ALA A 197 24.10 -29.97 29.77
N SER A 198 25.05 -30.67 29.16
CA SER A 198 24.97 -32.11 28.89
C SER A 198 25.00 -32.94 30.17
N TYR A 199 25.84 -32.57 31.15
CA TYR A 199 25.88 -33.24 32.44
C TYR A 199 24.52 -33.23 33.14
N TYR A 200 23.89 -32.05 33.27
CA TYR A 200 22.57 -31.92 33.89
C TYR A 200 21.45 -32.52 33.04
N PHE A 201 21.56 -32.51 31.72
CA PHE A 201 20.60 -33.17 30.83
C PHE A 201 20.56 -34.69 31.07
N ASN A 202 21.72 -35.33 31.21
CA ASN A 202 21.81 -36.76 31.49
C ASN A 202 21.20 -37.12 32.85
N LEU A 203 21.44 -36.29 33.87
CA LEU A 203 20.80 -36.44 35.19
C LEU A 203 19.29 -36.28 35.11
N TYR A 204 18.79 -35.25 34.41
CA TYR A 204 17.36 -35.06 34.14
C TYR A 204 16.74 -36.32 33.49
N ALA A 205 17.36 -36.85 32.43
CA ALA A 205 16.86 -38.02 31.71
C ALA A 205 16.82 -39.28 32.59
N SER A 206 17.84 -39.50 33.44
CA SER A 206 17.86 -40.64 34.37
C SER A 206 16.73 -40.57 35.41
N PHE A 207 16.45 -39.38 35.94
CA PHE A 207 15.38 -39.19 36.92
C PHE A 207 13.99 -39.22 36.29
N GLN A 208 13.85 -38.75 35.04
CA GLN A 208 12.61 -38.89 34.27
C GLN A 208 12.25 -40.37 34.09
N LYS A 209 13.23 -41.23 33.78
CA LYS A 209 13.03 -42.68 33.67
C LYS A 209 12.63 -43.29 35.02
N LYS A 210 13.32 -42.92 36.11
CA LYS A 210 13.02 -43.42 37.46
C LYS A 210 11.58 -43.12 37.90
N ILE A 211 11.08 -41.91 37.62
CA ILE A 211 9.69 -41.52 37.93
C ILE A 211 8.70 -42.38 37.14
N GLN A 212 8.99 -42.63 35.86
CA GLN A 212 8.14 -43.46 35.00
C GLN A 212 8.04 -44.91 35.52
N ASP A 213 9.16 -45.47 35.98
CA ASP A 213 9.21 -46.82 36.57
C ASP A 213 8.46 -46.91 37.92
N GLU A 214 8.56 -45.88 38.77
CA GLU A 214 7.81 -45.82 40.05
C GLU A 214 6.30 -45.74 39.83
N GLN A 215 5.85 -44.96 38.84
CA GLN A 215 4.44 -44.77 38.56
C GLN A 215 3.77 -46.04 38.01
N ILE A 216 4.52 -46.86 37.26
CA ILE A 216 4.07 -48.18 36.81
C ILE A 216 3.91 -49.14 38.01
N LYS A 217 4.86 -49.15 38.95
CA LYS A 217 4.81 -49.99 40.16
C LYS A 217 3.67 -49.59 41.10
N GLU A 218 3.44 -48.30 41.31
CA GLU A 218 2.35 -47.81 42.17
C GLU A 218 0.97 -48.21 41.63
N ASN A 219 0.78 -48.13 40.31
CA ASN A 219 -0.47 -48.55 39.66
C ASN A 219 -0.69 -50.07 39.78
N GLN A 220 0.36 -50.88 39.70
CA GLN A 220 0.27 -52.33 39.92
C GLN A 220 -0.05 -52.68 41.39
N LYS A 221 0.51 -51.95 42.36
CA LYS A 221 0.26 -52.15 43.79
C LYS A 221 -1.19 -51.79 44.17
N LYS A 222 -1.70 -50.66 43.68
CA LYS A 222 -3.12 -50.27 43.88
C LYS A 222 -4.08 -51.31 43.28
N MET A 223 -3.73 -51.92 42.15
CA MET A 223 -4.50 -53.00 41.53
C MET A 223 -4.52 -54.28 42.41
N GLN A 224 -3.41 -54.60 43.08
CA GLN A 224 -3.33 -55.74 44.00
C GLN A 224 -4.05 -55.50 45.34
N GLU A 225 -3.98 -54.29 45.90
CA GLU A 225 -4.67 -53.94 47.15
C GLU A 225 -6.20 -54.00 46.99
N VAL A 226 -6.73 -53.54 45.86
CA VAL A 226 -8.17 -53.67 45.52
C VAL A 226 -8.58 -55.14 45.40
N LYS A 227 -7.74 -56.00 44.79
CA LYS A 227 -7.99 -57.45 44.75
C LYS A 227 -7.95 -58.09 46.13
N MET A 228 -7.01 -57.70 46.99
CA MET A 228 -6.82 -58.30 48.31
C MET A 228 -7.95 -57.92 49.29
N GLN A 229 -8.46 -56.68 49.19
CA GLN A 229 -9.65 -56.26 49.94
C GLN A 229 -10.91 -57.02 49.49
N ALA A 230 -11.04 -57.30 48.19
CA ALA A 230 -12.13 -58.13 47.67
C ALA A 230 -12.07 -59.59 48.18
N TYR A 231 -10.87 -60.19 48.29
CA TYR A 231 -10.70 -61.53 48.87
C TYR A 231 -10.91 -61.58 50.39
N LYS A 232 -10.52 -60.52 51.11
CA LYS A 232 -10.70 -60.43 52.57
C LYS A 232 -12.17 -60.32 52.97
N ILE A 233 -12.98 -59.57 52.20
CA ILE A 233 -14.44 -59.46 52.39
C ILE A 233 -15.17 -60.79 52.13
N VAL A 234 -14.63 -61.65 51.27
CA VAL A 234 -15.17 -62.99 51.00
C VAL A 234 -14.78 -63.98 52.12
N ALA A 235 -13.54 -63.93 52.60
CA ALA A 235 -13.02 -64.81 53.65
C ALA A 235 -13.57 -64.50 55.07
N GLU A 236 -13.84 -63.22 55.38
CA GLU A 236 -14.47 -62.81 56.66
C GLU A 236 -15.93 -63.30 56.78
N LYS A 237 -16.61 -63.58 55.66
CA LYS A 237 -17.98 -64.14 55.66
C LYS A 237 -18.06 -65.66 55.80
N GLU A 238 -16.97 -66.39 55.56
CA GLU A 238 -16.94 -67.86 55.64
C GLU A 238 -16.61 -68.40 57.04
N THR A 239 -16.14 -67.55 57.96
CA THR A 239 -15.71 -67.96 59.31
C THR A 239 -16.71 -67.70 60.43
N GLU A 240 -17.80 -66.96 60.18
CA GLU A 240 -18.90 -66.76 61.14
C GLU A 240 -19.95 -67.90 61.12
N LEU A 241 -19.89 -68.82 60.15
CA LEU A 241 -20.91 -69.85 59.90
C LEU A 241 -20.63 -71.19 60.63
N LYS A 242 -20.16 -71.16 61.90
CA LYS A 242 -19.90 -72.42 62.60
C LYS A 242 -20.10 -72.46 64.11
N ASN A 243 -20.99 -71.67 64.70
CA ASN A 243 -21.42 -71.91 66.09
C ASN A 243 -22.82 -71.37 66.41
N THR A 244 -23.59 -72.21 67.11
CA THR A 244 -24.78 -71.92 67.93
C THR A 244 -26.14 -72.27 67.33
N GLU A 245 -26.60 -73.41 67.83
CA GLU A 245 -27.69 -74.28 67.41
C GLU A 245 -28.98 -73.94 68.18
N ASN A 246 -30.07 -73.79 67.43
CA ASN A 246 -31.46 -74.21 67.71
C ASN A 246 -32.13 -73.94 69.08
N SER A 247 -32.76 -72.77 69.23
CA SER A 247 -34.13 -72.61 69.84
C SER A 247 -34.72 -71.18 69.66
N LEU A 248 -34.29 -70.42 68.64
CA LEU A 248 -34.76 -69.03 68.41
C LEU A 248 -34.81 -68.66 66.91
N LEU A 249 -35.06 -69.65 66.04
CA LEU A 249 -34.74 -69.56 64.61
C LEU A 249 -35.89 -69.03 63.73
N LYS A 250 -37.15 -69.10 64.15
CA LYS A 250 -38.29 -68.80 63.25
C LYS A 250 -38.65 -67.30 63.22
N GLU A 251 -38.70 -66.63 64.37
CA GLU A 251 -39.02 -65.19 64.44
C GLU A 251 -37.87 -64.28 63.98
N LYS A 252 -36.62 -64.59 64.35
CA LYS A 252 -35.46 -63.83 63.87
C LYS A 252 -35.26 -63.97 62.35
N LYS A 253 -35.60 -65.12 61.75
CA LYS A 253 -35.52 -65.35 60.30
C LYS A 253 -36.54 -64.51 59.53
N ILE A 254 -37.79 -64.45 60.00
CA ILE A 254 -38.85 -63.60 59.42
C ILE A 254 -38.51 -62.11 59.57
N SER A 255 -37.97 -61.70 60.72
CA SER A 255 -37.49 -60.32 60.94
C SER A 255 -36.32 -59.95 60.02
N LYS A 256 -35.30 -60.81 59.90
CA LYS A 256 -34.17 -60.61 58.98
C LYS A 256 -34.62 -60.62 57.51
N GLU A 257 -35.52 -61.51 57.09
CA GLU A 257 -36.05 -61.54 55.72
C GLU A 257 -36.83 -60.25 55.38
N ARG A 258 -37.65 -59.74 56.31
CA ARG A 258 -38.35 -58.45 56.14
C ARG A 258 -37.37 -57.28 56.08
N GLN A 259 -36.38 -57.22 56.97
CA GLN A 259 -35.34 -56.17 56.93
C GLN A 259 -34.52 -56.24 55.64
N MET A 260 -34.15 -57.44 55.19
CA MET A 260 -33.39 -57.64 53.96
C MET A 260 -34.21 -57.26 52.72
N LYS A 261 -35.51 -57.53 52.71
CA LYS A 261 -36.41 -57.10 51.62
C LYS A 261 -36.56 -55.58 51.56
N ILE A 262 -36.65 -54.89 52.70
CA ILE A 262 -36.67 -53.42 52.76
C ILE A 262 -35.35 -52.82 52.25
N VAL A 263 -34.21 -53.40 52.67
CA VAL A 263 -32.89 -52.97 52.17
C VAL A 263 -32.77 -53.20 50.66
N LEU A 264 -33.24 -54.34 50.15
CA LEU A 264 -33.23 -54.65 48.73
C LEU A 264 -34.10 -53.67 47.93
N LEU A 265 -35.32 -53.40 48.40
CA LEU A 265 -36.24 -52.44 47.78
C LEU A 265 -35.66 -51.01 47.78
N ASN A 266 -35.00 -50.59 48.87
CA ASN A 266 -34.33 -49.30 48.95
C ASN A 266 -33.14 -49.21 47.97
N LYS A 267 -32.36 -50.30 47.84
CA LYS A 267 -31.25 -50.37 46.86
C LYS A 267 -31.76 -50.39 45.42
N GLU A 268 -32.85 -51.09 45.13
CA GLU A 268 -33.50 -51.04 43.81
C GLU A 268 -34.03 -49.65 43.47
N LYS A 269 -34.60 -48.93 44.45
CA LYS A 269 -35.04 -47.55 44.28
C LYS A 269 -33.87 -46.62 44.00
N GLU A 270 -32.78 -46.75 44.74
CA GLU A 270 -31.53 -45.98 44.54
C GLU A 270 -30.94 -46.24 43.15
N ILE A 271 -30.88 -47.50 42.71
CA ILE A 271 -30.42 -47.87 41.36
C ILE A 271 -31.34 -47.29 40.28
N LYS A 272 -32.66 -47.30 40.48
CA LYS A 272 -33.63 -46.67 39.57
C LYS A 272 -33.44 -45.16 39.51
N GLU A 273 -33.25 -44.49 40.63
CA GLU A 273 -32.99 -43.04 40.69
C GLU A 273 -31.69 -42.66 39.99
N LEU A 274 -30.63 -43.46 40.18
CA LEU A 274 -29.35 -43.28 39.47
C LEU A 274 -29.50 -43.48 37.96
N LYS A 275 -30.22 -44.51 37.50
CA LYS A 275 -30.52 -44.72 36.08
C LYS A 275 -31.33 -43.56 35.47
N ILE A 276 -32.33 -43.06 36.20
CA ILE A 276 -33.10 -41.88 35.77
C ILE A 276 -32.20 -40.65 35.68
N LYS A 277 -31.27 -40.47 36.62
CA LYS A 277 -30.32 -39.35 36.62
C LYS A 277 -29.35 -39.44 35.44
N GLU A 278 -28.86 -40.63 35.12
CA GLU A 278 -28.00 -40.90 33.95
C GLU A 278 -28.73 -40.64 32.63
N GLN A 279 -29.97 -41.16 32.48
CA GLN A 279 -30.80 -40.90 31.30
C GLN A 279 -31.10 -39.41 31.13
N LYS A 280 -31.40 -38.69 32.22
CA LYS A 280 -31.58 -37.22 32.18
C LYS A 280 -30.29 -36.50 31.78
N ALA A 281 -29.12 -36.97 32.21
CA ALA A 281 -27.85 -36.40 31.81
C ALA A 281 -27.59 -36.62 30.30
N GLN A 282 -27.84 -37.82 29.80
CA GLN A 282 -27.72 -38.14 28.36
C GLN A 282 -28.66 -37.29 27.50
N LEU A 283 -29.94 -37.15 27.91
CA LEU A 283 -30.91 -36.30 27.20
C LEU A 283 -30.50 -34.81 27.17
N LYS A 284 -29.87 -34.32 28.25
CA LYS A 284 -29.32 -32.95 28.28
C LYS A 284 -28.16 -32.79 27.29
N THR A 285 -27.26 -33.76 27.23
CA THR A 285 -26.14 -33.76 26.29
C THR A 285 -26.63 -33.78 24.83
N GLU A 286 -27.61 -34.61 24.51
CA GLU A 286 -28.27 -34.65 23.19
C GLU A 286 -28.93 -33.30 22.82
N ALA A 287 -29.61 -32.67 23.77
CA ALA A 287 -30.22 -31.35 23.57
C ALA A 287 -29.18 -30.26 23.26
N ILE A 288 -28.02 -30.32 23.93
CA ILE A 288 -26.90 -29.40 23.68
C ILE A 288 -26.36 -29.58 22.25
N TYR A 289 -26.15 -30.81 21.78
CA TYR A 289 -25.69 -31.06 20.41
C TYR A 289 -26.69 -30.57 19.35
N ARG A 290 -27.99 -30.82 19.55
CA ARG A 290 -29.04 -30.28 18.66
C ARG A 290 -29.03 -28.75 18.62
N MET A 291 -28.84 -28.10 19.76
CA MET A 291 -28.75 -26.63 19.82
C MET A 291 -27.54 -26.11 19.02
N PHE A 292 -26.36 -26.74 19.15
CA PHE A 292 -25.17 -26.37 18.38
C PHE A 292 -25.38 -26.52 16.87
N LEU A 293 -26.05 -27.59 16.42
CA LEU A 293 -26.38 -27.78 15.01
C LEU A 293 -27.27 -26.65 14.47
N ILE A 294 -28.34 -26.30 15.19
CA ILE A 294 -29.25 -25.22 14.78
C ILE A 294 -28.50 -23.89 14.69
N VAL A 295 -27.70 -23.56 15.70
CA VAL A 295 -26.89 -22.33 15.70
C VAL A 295 -25.91 -22.32 14.53
N GLY A 296 -25.29 -23.46 14.22
CA GLY A 296 -24.41 -23.62 13.07
C GLY A 296 -25.10 -23.32 11.74
N PHE A 297 -26.31 -23.87 11.52
CA PHE A 297 -27.09 -23.59 10.31
C PHE A 297 -27.49 -22.12 10.18
N VAL A 298 -27.90 -21.48 11.28
CA VAL A 298 -28.22 -20.06 11.30
C VAL A 298 -26.99 -19.22 10.94
N LEU A 299 -25.81 -19.56 11.49
CA LEU A 299 -24.56 -18.86 11.21
C LEU A 299 -24.17 -18.96 9.72
N ILE A 300 -24.29 -20.16 9.14
CA ILE A 300 -24.02 -20.40 7.71
C ILE A 300 -24.97 -19.57 6.84
N GLY A 301 -26.26 -19.50 7.19
CA GLY A 301 -27.25 -18.68 6.49
C GLY A 301 -26.91 -17.19 6.52
N ILE A 302 -26.46 -16.67 7.67
CA ILE A 302 -26.02 -15.27 7.81
C ILE A 302 -24.79 -15.00 6.94
N ILE A 303 -23.79 -15.88 6.97
CA ILE A 303 -22.58 -15.74 6.16
C ILE A 303 -22.93 -15.76 4.66
N ALA A 304 -23.77 -16.72 4.23
CA ALA A 304 -24.21 -16.81 2.85
C ALA A 304 -24.96 -15.54 2.41
N PHE A 305 -25.81 -14.98 3.27
CA PHE A 305 -26.53 -13.74 3.00
C PHE A 305 -25.59 -12.53 2.85
N VAL A 306 -24.60 -12.39 3.74
CA VAL A 306 -23.59 -11.32 3.67
C VAL A 306 -22.76 -11.44 2.39
N VAL A 307 -22.29 -12.64 2.06
CA VAL A 307 -21.55 -12.92 0.83
C VAL A 307 -22.40 -12.61 -0.40
N TYR A 308 -23.66 -13.04 -0.41
CA TYR A 308 -24.59 -12.77 -1.50
C TYR A 308 -24.84 -11.26 -1.70
N ARG A 309 -25.07 -10.51 -0.61
CA ARG A 309 -25.20 -9.05 -0.69
C ARG A 309 -23.93 -8.38 -1.19
N GLY A 310 -22.77 -8.80 -0.69
CA GLY A 310 -21.46 -8.31 -1.15
C GLY A 310 -21.22 -8.59 -2.63
N TYR A 311 -21.55 -9.80 -3.11
CA TYR A 311 -21.50 -10.17 -4.51
C TYR A 311 -22.43 -9.31 -5.38
N LYS A 312 -23.69 -9.10 -4.94
CA LYS A 312 -24.66 -8.27 -5.66
C LYS A 312 -24.18 -6.81 -5.78
N GLN A 313 -23.67 -6.23 -4.70
CA GLN A 313 -23.08 -4.88 -4.70
C GLN A 313 -21.87 -4.80 -5.62
N LYS A 314 -20.95 -5.77 -5.54
CA LYS A 314 -19.76 -5.82 -6.39
C LYS A 314 -20.13 -5.93 -7.87
N LYS A 315 -21.15 -6.71 -8.20
CA LYS A 315 -21.67 -6.84 -9.57
C LYS A 315 -22.23 -5.51 -10.09
N GLN A 316 -22.99 -4.78 -9.27
CA GLN A 316 -23.52 -3.46 -9.63
C GLN A 316 -22.39 -2.43 -9.83
N ALA A 317 -21.44 -2.36 -8.89
CA ALA A 317 -20.29 -1.47 -9.01
C ALA A 317 -19.45 -1.77 -10.26
N ASN A 318 -19.21 -3.05 -10.59
CA ASN A 318 -18.51 -3.43 -11.80
C ASN A 318 -19.28 -3.03 -13.07
N LEU A 319 -20.61 -3.11 -13.05
CA LEU A 319 -21.45 -2.68 -14.17
C LEU A 319 -21.37 -1.16 -14.36
N GLU A 320 -21.42 -0.38 -13.28
CA GLU A 320 -21.25 1.08 -13.31
C GLU A 320 -19.87 1.48 -13.84
N ILE A 321 -18.81 0.83 -13.34
CA ILE A 321 -17.43 1.04 -13.83
C ILE A 321 -17.35 0.72 -15.33
N SER A 322 -17.94 -0.38 -15.78
CA SER A 322 -17.96 -0.74 -17.20
C SER A 322 -18.69 0.30 -18.05
N ARG A 323 -19.82 0.85 -17.56
CA ARG A 323 -20.56 1.92 -18.24
C ARG A 323 -19.74 3.21 -18.31
N ALA A 324 -19.11 3.62 -17.21
CA ALA A 324 -18.24 4.79 -17.17
C ALA A 324 -17.05 4.64 -18.12
N LEU A 325 -16.40 3.47 -18.16
CA LEU A 325 -15.32 3.17 -19.08
C LEU A 325 -15.77 3.24 -20.54
N ASN A 326 -16.93 2.69 -20.87
CA ASN A 326 -17.47 2.75 -22.22
C ASN A 326 -17.82 4.20 -22.62
N HIS A 327 -18.34 4.99 -21.69
CA HIS A 327 -18.63 6.41 -21.94
C HIS A 327 -17.36 7.20 -22.22
N ILE A 328 -16.30 7.02 -21.42
CA ILE A 328 -14.99 7.67 -21.64
C ILE A 328 -14.38 7.23 -22.98
N LYS A 329 -14.43 5.93 -23.31
CA LYS A 329 -13.95 5.43 -24.60
C LYS A 329 -14.69 6.08 -25.77
N PHE A 330 -16.02 6.19 -25.66
CA PHE A 330 -16.84 6.83 -26.68
C PHE A 330 -16.55 8.33 -26.80
N GLN A 331 -16.39 9.04 -25.68
CA GLN A 331 -16.00 10.45 -25.68
C GLN A 331 -14.63 10.66 -26.33
N ASN A 332 -13.62 9.85 -25.97
CA ASN A 332 -12.29 9.92 -26.59
C ASN A 332 -12.37 9.66 -28.09
N LEU A 333 -13.15 8.68 -28.54
CA LEU A 333 -13.35 8.41 -29.96
C LEU A 333 -13.94 9.62 -30.69
N ASN A 334 -14.94 10.28 -30.10
CA ASN A 334 -15.54 11.49 -30.69
C ASN A 334 -14.56 12.66 -30.74
N ILE A 335 -13.80 12.90 -29.67
CA ILE A 335 -12.76 13.93 -29.63
C ILE A 335 -11.71 13.66 -30.72
N THR A 336 -11.21 12.43 -30.82
CA THR A 336 -10.27 12.03 -31.87
C THR A 336 -10.86 12.25 -33.26
N ARG A 337 -12.13 11.94 -33.50
CA ARG A 337 -12.79 12.22 -34.80
C ARG A 337 -12.88 13.72 -35.09
N SER A 338 -13.17 14.55 -34.09
CA SER A 338 -13.19 16.01 -34.23
C SER A 338 -11.81 16.59 -34.53
N ILE A 339 -10.75 16.08 -33.86
CA ILE A 339 -9.38 16.54 -34.13
C ILE A 339 -8.91 16.08 -35.52
N ASN A 340 -9.23 14.86 -35.94
CA ASN A 340 -8.97 14.41 -37.32
C ASN A 340 -9.72 15.26 -38.37
N TYR A 341 -10.89 15.79 -38.03
CA TYR A 341 -11.58 16.75 -38.91
C TYR A 341 -10.84 18.09 -38.97
N ALA A 342 -10.36 18.60 -37.84
CA ALA A 342 -9.51 19.79 -37.79
C ALA A 342 -8.23 19.60 -38.62
N GLN A 343 -7.61 18.42 -38.56
CA GLN A 343 -6.46 18.08 -39.41
C GLN A 343 -6.78 18.20 -40.89
N ARG A 344 -7.91 17.67 -41.35
CA ARG A 344 -8.32 17.81 -42.76
C ARG A 344 -8.46 19.28 -43.19
N ILE A 345 -8.90 20.15 -42.29
CA ILE A 345 -8.99 21.60 -42.56
C ILE A 345 -7.59 22.21 -42.62
N GLN A 346 -6.73 21.90 -41.66
CA GLN A 346 -5.34 22.38 -41.64
C GLN A 346 -4.58 21.95 -42.89
N ASP A 347 -4.62 20.66 -43.25
CA ASP A 347 -3.98 20.10 -44.43
C ASP A 347 -4.46 20.77 -45.73
N ALA A 348 -5.75 21.15 -45.80
CA ALA A 348 -6.31 21.83 -46.96
C ALA A 348 -5.84 23.29 -47.10
N LEU A 349 -5.39 23.92 -46.01
CA LEU A 349 -4.84 25.28 -46.00
C LEU A 349 -3.33 25.31 -46.26
N LEU A 350 -2.62 24.23 -45.95
CA LEU A 350 -1.21 24.10 -46.26
C LEU A 350 -0.98 24.08 -47.79
N PRO A 351 0.01 24.81 -48.30
CA PRO A 351 0.27 24.83 -49.74
C PRO A 351 0.82 23.47 -50.20
N GLY A 352 0.32 22.95 -51.33
CA GLY A 352 0.78 21.66 -51.85
C GLY A 352 2.29 21.66 -52.17
N VAL A 353 3.02 20.64 -51.70
CA VAL A 353 4.48 20.51 -51.84
C VAL A 353 4.92 20.56 -53.31
N GLU A 354 4.06 20.13 -54.25
CA GLU A 354 4.28 20.25 -55.70
C GLU A 354 4.54 21.69 -56.17
N LYS A 355 3.90 22.69 -55.55
CA LYS A 355 4.13 24.10 -55.87
C LYS A 355 5.54 24.54 -55.44
N LEU A 356 6.02 24.06 -54.29
CA LEU A 356 7.41 24.27 -53.87
C LEU A 356 8.37 23.59 -54.85
N LYS A 357 8.17 22.30 -55.14
CA LYS A 357 9.03 21.53 -56.06
C LYS A 357 9.08 22.10 -57.47
N ARG A 358 7.99 22.67 -57.97
CA ARG A 358 7.96 23.33 -59.29
C ARG A 358 8.85 24.56 -59.36
N LYS A 359 8.95 25.33 -58.28
CA LYS A 359 9.76 26.57 -58.22
C LYS A 359 11.17 26.34 -57.70
N LEU A 360 11.33 25.41 -56.78
CA LEU A 360 12.59 24.99 -56.17
C LEU A 360 12.66 23.46 -56.25
N PRO A 361 13.11 22.87 -57.37
CA PRO A 361 13.20 21.42 -57.53
C PRO A 361 14.09 20.78 -56.46
N GLU A 362 15.22 21.44 -56.19
CA GLU A 362 16.17 21.14 -55.14
C GLU A 362 15.68 21.68 -53.78
N SER A 363 14.58 21.12 -53.28
CA SER A 363 14.04 21.42 -51.95
C SER A 363 13.48 20.18 -51.22
N PHE A 364 13.25 20.28 -49.92
CA PHE A 364 12.47 19.33 -49.15
C PHE A 364 11.72 20.03 -48.02
N ILE A 365 10.68 19.35 -47.52
CA ILE A 365 10.00 19.68 -46.27
C ILE A 365 10.01 18.42 -45.42
N PHE A 366 10.60 18.52 -44.22
CA PHE A 366 10.45 17.56 -43.15
C PHE A 366 9.46 18.15 -42.14
N PHE A 367 8.25 17.61 -42.10
CA PHE A 367 7.17 18.09 -41.25
C PHE A 367 6.58 16.93 -40.47
N LYS A 368 6.64 17.01 -39.14
CA LYS A 368 6.21 15.96 -38.23
C LYS A 368 5.45 16.59 -37.06
N PRO A 369 4.12 16.71 -37.15
CA PRO A 369 3.28 17.14 -36.04
C PRO A 369 3.48 16.24 -34.81
N ARG A 370 3.41 16.82 -33.62
CA ARG A 370 3.49 16.11 -32.34
C ARG A 370 2.19 15.36 -32.05
N ASP A 371 1.08 16.04 -32.26
CA ASP A 371 -0.28 15.51 -32.13
C ASP A 371 -0.89 15.28 -33.53
N ILE A 372 -2.21 15.07 -33.63
CA ILE A 372 -2.91 14.89 -34.92
C ILE A 372 -2.84 16.18 -35.77
N VAL A 373 -2.72 17.34 -35.13
CA VAL A 373 -2.62 18.67 -35.74
C VAL A 373 -1.45 19.42 -35.14
N SER A 374 -0.89 20.38 -35.89
CA SER A 374 0.36 21.06 -35.58
C SER A 374 0.16 22.56 -35.30
N GLY A 375 0.94 23.14 -34.39
CA GLY A 375 1.17 24.59 -34.31
C GLY A 375 2.10 25.07 -35.42
N ASP A 376 3.12 24.26 -35.75
CA ASP A 376 4.04 24.55 -36.85
C ASP A 376 3.35 24.44 -38.19
N PHE A 377 3.72 25.32 -39.11
CA PHE A 377 3.33 25.20 -40.51
C PHE A 377 4.42 25.74 -41.45
N TYR A 378 4.53 25.11 -42.61
CA TYR A 378 5.29 25.66 -43.72
C TYR A 378 4.38 26.50 -44.61
N TRP A 379 4.92 27.58 -45.15
CA TRP A 379 4.19 28.45 -46.06
C TRP A 379 5.08 28.93 -47.19
N PHE A 380 4.52 29.01 -48.39
CA PHE A 380 5.22 29.56 -49.54
C PHE A 380 4.26 30.14 -50.58
N SER A 381 4.67 31.25 -51.18
CA SER A 381 3.88 31.96 -52.17
C SER A 381 4.73 32.52 -53.31
N GLU A 382 4.10 32.64 -54.47
CA GLU A 382 4.68 33.33 -55.62
C GLU A 382 4.16 34.76 -55.56
N THR A 383 5.03 35.76 -55.73
CA THR A 383 4.63 37.18 -55.70
C THR A 383 3.88 37.64 -56.97
N ASN A 384 3.44 36.69 -57.80
CA ASN A 384 2.79 37.00 -59.06
C ASN A 384 1.38 37.53 -58.79
N PRO A 385 1.04 38.77 -59.19
CA PRO A 385 -0.32 39.26 -59.05
C PRO A 385 -1.23 38.39 -59.92
N SER A 386 -2.10 37.63 -59.26
CA SER A 386 -3.17 36.91 -59.95
C SER A 386 -3.98 37.92 -60.78
N ILE A 387 -4.09 37.65 -62.08
CA ILE A 387 -4.72 38.47 -63.13
C ILE A 387 -6.15 38.94 -62.77
N LYS A 388 -6.81 38.34 -61.77
CA LYS A 388 -8.12 38.77 -61.26
C LYS A 388 -8.13 40.18 -60.63
N ASN A 389 -7.03 40.64 -60.04
CA ASN A 389 -6.96 41.96 -59.39
C ASN A 389 -6.48 43.09 -60.31
N GLN A 390 -6.01 42.78 -61.52
CA GLN A 390 -5.50 43.82 -62.42
C GLN A 390 -6.61 44.77 -62.91
N ARG A 391 -7.87 44.34 -63.10
CA ARG A 391 -8.93 45.27 -63.53
C ARG A 391 -9.27 46.34 -62.48
N SER A 392 -9.37 45.97 -61.21
CA SER A 392 -9.66 46.93 -60.12
C SER A 392 -8.50 47.87 -59.83
N ILE A 393 -7.26 47.37 -59.95
CA ILE A 393 -6.05 48.15 -59.70
C ILE A 393 -5.69 49.05 -60.90
N ILE A 394 -5.88 48.60 -62.15
CA ILE A 394 -5.67 49.44 -63.35
C ILE A 394 -6.64 50.63 -63.38
N ASP A 395 -7.87 50.46 -62.88
CA ASP A 395 -8.85 51.55 -62.80
C ASP A 395 -8.55 52.54 -61.66
N LYS A 396 -7.90 52.10 -60.57
CA LYS A 396 -7.39 53.00 -59.52
C LYS A 396 -6.10 53.72 -59.91
N ILE A 397 -5.17 53.04 -60.61
CA ILE A 397 -3.87 53.60 -61.02
C ILE A 397 -4.02 54.72 -62.07
N LYS A 398 -5.11 54.76 -62.86
CA LYS A 398 -5.37 55.87 -63.79
C LYS A 398 -5.72 57.20 -63.10
N LYS A 399 -5.99 57.23 -61.79
CA LYS A 399 -6.43 58.44 -61.07
C LYS A 399 -5.34 59.14 -60.26
N GLU A 400 -4.24 58.49 -59.93
CA GLU A 400 -3.18 59.08 -59.11
C GLU A 400 -1.84 58.92 -59.84
N GLY A 401 -1.40 60.02 -60.45
CA GLY A 401 -0.11 60.11 -61.12
C GLY A 401 1.03 59.99 -60.11
N SER A 402 1.47 58.76 -59.84
CA SER A 402 2.78 58.50 -59.27
C SER A 402 3.28 57.14 -59.74
N PHE A 403 4.28 57.19 -60.60
CA PHE A 403 4.92 56.04 -61.19
C PHE A 403 5.93 55.49 -60.19
N ASN A 404 5.64 54.36 -59.54
CA ASN A 404 6.68 53.53 -58.93
C ASN A 404 6.45 52.07 -59.32
N LYS A 405 7.22 51.68 -60.35
CA LYS A 405 7.72 50.34 -60.65
C LYS A 405 6.81 49.19 -60.20
N LEU A 406 5.84 48.83 -61.06
CA LEU A 406 5.29 47.48 -61.12
C LEU A 406 6.45 46.53 -61.42
N VAL A 407 7.15 46.08 -60.37
CA VAL A 407 8.23 45.12 -60.51
C VAL A 407 7.59 43.80 -60.90
N SER A 408 7.80 43.40 -62.15
CA SER A 408 7.63 42.05 -62.67
C SER A 408 8.68 41.10 -62.08
N SER A 409 8.82 41.12 -60.76
CA SER A 409 9.71 40.23 -60.03
C SER A 409 8.92 38.99 -59.65
N ASN A 410 9.26 37.89 -60.32
CA ASN A 410 8.73 36.56 -60.07
C ASN A 410 9.40 36.00 -58.79
N ASN A 411 9.24 36.70 -57.67
CA ASN A 411 9.88 36.31 -56.41
C ASN A 411 9.12 35.12 -55.81
N PHE A 412 9.85 34.31 -55.07
CA PHE A 412 9.31 33.17 -54.37
C PHE A 412 9.59 33.31 -52.88
N ILE A 413 8.56 33.20 -52.05
CA ILE A 413 8.67 33.36 -50.61
C ILE A 413 8.53 31.99 -49.97
N VAL A 414 9.40 31.68 -49.02
CA VAL A 414 9.39 30.43 -48.25
C VAL A 414 9.53 30.77 -46.77
N SER A 415 8.69 30.17 -45.94
CA SER A 415 8.70 30.37 -44.49
C SER A 415 8.48 29.08 -43.73
N ALA A 416 9.24 28.90 -42.65
CA ALA A 416 8.94 27.95 -41.58
C ALA A 416 8.40 28.76 -40.40
N VAL A 417 7.22 28.39 -39.90
CA VAL A 417 6.52 29.11 -38.83
C VAL A 417 6.20 28.14 -37.71
N ASP A 418 6.43 28.59 -36.49
CA ASP A 418 6.30 27.89 -35.22
C ASP A 418 5.34 28.70 -34.36
N CYS A 419 4.14 28.17 -34.11
CA CYS A 419 3.10 28.91 -33.39
C CYS A 419 3.16 28.61 -31.89
N THR A 420 2.71 29.56 -31.07
CA THR A 420 2.55 29.29 -29.64
C THR A 420 1.56 28.15 -29.40
N GLY A 421 2.07 27.10 -28.76
CA GLY A 421 1.30 25.91 -28.42
C GLY A 421 1.16 24.93 -29.59
N HIS A 422 0.79 23.70 -29.23
CA HIS A 422 0.68 22.56 -30.13
C HIS A 422 -0.74 21.98 -30.10
N GLY A 423 -1.06 21.03 -30.98
CA GLY A 423 -2.38 20.43 -31.00
C GLY A 423 -3.45 21.44 -31.43
N VAL A 424 -4.66 21.35 -30.88
CA VAL A 424 -5.81 22.14 -31.39
C VAL A 424 -5.61 23.66 -31.33
N PRO A 425 -5.12 24.27 -30.22
CA PRO A 425 -4.87 25.72 -30.18
C PRO A 425 -3.81 26.17 -31.19
N GLY A 426 -2.68 25.43 -31.27
CA GLY A 426 -1.63 25.69 -32.26
C GLY A 426 -2.16 25.60 -33.68
N ALA A 427 -3.01 24.62 -33.97
CA ALA A 427 -3.63 24.48 -35.29
C ALA A 427 -4.48 25.69 -35.67
N PHE A 428 -5.27 26.26 -34.75
CA PHE A 428 -5.99 27.50 -35.01
C PHE A 428 -5.04 28.67 -35.30
N MET A 429 -3.94 28.79 -34.54
CA MET A 429 -2.91 29.80 -34.80
C MET A 429 -2.27 29.65 -36.18
N SER A 430 -1.96 28.42 -36.59
CA SER A 430 -1.43 28.14 -37.93
C SER A 430 -2.39 28.60 -39.03
N MET A 431 -3.70 28.36 -38.87
CA MET A 431 -4.72 28.78 -39.85
C MET A 431 -4.84 30.30 -39.93
N ILE A 432 -4.77 30.99 -38.79
CA ILE A 432 -4.76 32.46 -38.72
C ILE A 432 -3.51 33.00 -39.42
N GLY A 433 -2.32 32.46 -39.09
CA GLY A 433 -1.06 32.85 -39.71
C GLY A 433 -1.05 32.67 -41.23
N ILE A 434 -1.50 31.51 -41.73
CA ILE A 434 -1.60 31.22 -43.17
C ILE A 434 -2.49 32.24 -43.89
N ASN A 435 -3.67 32.54 -43.33
CA ASN A 435 -4.62 33.47 -43.95
C ASN A 435 -4.07 34.90 -43.98
N ILE A 436 -3.50 35.38 -42.87
CA ILE A 436 -2.91 36.72 -42.80
C ILE A 436 -1.72 36.85 -43.75
N LEU A 437 -0.83 35.85 -43.81
CA LEU A 437 0.28 35.84 -44.77
C LEU A 437 -0.23 35.93 -46.23
N ASN A 438 -1.26 35.16 -46.58
CA ASN A 438 -1.86 35.22 -47.91
C ASN A 438 -2.45 36.61 -48.20
N GLU A 439 -3.11 37.23 -47.22
CA GLU A 439 -3.64 38.59 -47.32
C GLU A 439 -2.53 39.62 -47.55
N ILE A 440 -1.47 39.60 -46.73
CA ILE A 440 -0.32 40.52 -46.84
C ILE A 440 0.30 40.47 -48.23
N ILE A 441 0.54 39.26 -48.78
CA ILE A 441 1.08 39.12 -50.13
C ILE A 441 0.08 39.63 -51.18
N SER A 442 -1.22 39.41 -50.98
CA SER A 442 -2.24 39.92 -51.89
C SER A 442 -2.29 41.45 -51.97
N ARG A 443 -1.86 42.15 -50.89
CA ARG A 443 -1.67 43.60 -50.84
C ARG A 443 -0.39 44.08 -51.56
N GLY A 444 0.46 43.17 -52.02
CA GLY A 444 1.69 43.49 -52.75
C GLY A 444 2.91 43.72 -51.86
N ILE A 445 2.83 43.37 -50.57
CA ILE A 445 3.94 43.50 -49.63
C ILE A 445 4.85 42.27 -49.78
N VAL A 446 6.05 42.48 -50.31
CA VAL A 446 6.94 41.39 -50.79
C VAL A 446 8.37 41.47 -50.26
N GLU A 447 8.67 42.42 -49.36
CA GLU A 447 9.97 42.52 -48.69
C GLU A 447 9.93 41.76 -47.36
N ALA A 448 11.02 41.04 -47.04
CA ALA A 448 11.03 40.09 -45.92
C ALA A 448 10.67 40.74 -44.57
N ASP A 449 11.28 41.89 -44.25
CA ASP A 449 11.03 42.64 -43.02
C ASP A 449 9.60 43.21 -42.96
N LEU A 450 9.14 43.80 -44.07
CA LEU A 450 7.81 44.39 -44.15
C LEU A 450 6.69 43.34 -43.97
N ILE A 451 6.88 42.13 -44.49
CA ILE A 451 5.93 41.03 -44.28
C ILE A 451 5.80 40.71 -42.79
N LEU A 452 6.91 40.61 -42.05
CA LEU A 452 6.88 40.32 -40.61
C LEU A 452 6.31 41.50 -39.80
N ASN A 453 6.62 42.75 -40.18
CA ASN A 453 6.05 43.94 -39.53
C ASN A 453 4.52 43.94 -39.62
N GLU A 454 3.99 43.66 -40.81
CA GLU A 454 2.55 43.63 -41.07
C GLU A 454 1.88 42.42 -40.42
N LEU A 455 2.52 41.25 -40.48
CA LEU A 455 2.01 40.04 -39.84
C LEU A 455 1.87 40.24 -38.32
N HIS A 456 2.82 40.93 -37.68
CA HIS A 456 2.72 41.26 -36.26
C HIS A 456 1.47 42.09 -35.95
N LYS A 457 1.22 43.17 -36.71
CA LYS A 457 0.04 44.03 -36.55
C LYS A 457 -1.26 43.25 -36.71
N GLU A 458 -1.37 42.50 -37.80
CA GLU A 458 -2.59 41.77 -38.16
C GLU A 458 -2.88 40.62 -37.17
N VAL A 459 -1.85 39.92 -36.68
CA VAL A 459 -2.03 38.88 -35.65
C VAL A 459 -2.52 39.47 -34.34
N ARG A 460 -1.94 40.60 -33.88
CA ARG A 460 -2.40 41.30 -32.68
C ARG A 460 -3.86 41.74 -32.79
N TYR A 461 -4.23 42.28 -33.96
CA TYR A 461 -5.61 42.68 -34.24
C TYR A 461 -6.56 41.48 -34.28
N ALA A 462 -6.23 40.42 -35.01
CA ALA A 462 -7.05 39.21 -35.14
C ALA A 462 -7.30 38.52 -33.78
N LEU A 463 -6.31 38.52 -32.90
CA LEU A 463 -6.39 37.94 -31.56
C LEU A 463 -6.82 38.92 -30.47
N LYS A 464 -7.09 40.19 -30.82
CA LYS A 464 -7.49 41.25 -29.88
C LYS A 464 -6.53 41.40 -28.70
N GLN A 465 -5.22 41.35 -28.95
CA GLN A 465 -4.19 41.33 -27.90
C GLN A 465 -4.04 42.66 -27.15
N GLU A 466 -4.57 43.75 -27.68
CA GLU A 466 -4.63 45.03 -26.97
C GLU A 466 -5.67 45.04 -25.84
N HIS A 467 -6.71 44.20 -25.95
CA HIS A 467 -7.87 44.20 -25.06
C HIS A 467 -8.11 42.86 -24.36
N SER A 468 -7.19 41.91 -24.52
CA SER A 468 -7.29 40.57 -23.93
C SER A 468 -5.97 40.13 -23.32
N ASP A 469 -6.04 39.11 -22.46
CA ASP A 469 -4.86 38.43 -21.92
C ASP A 469 -4.30 37.37 -22.87
N ASN A 470 -4.73 37.36 -24.14
CA ASN A 470 -4.19 36.45 -25.15
C ASN A 470 -2.72 36.82 -25.44
N LYS A 471 -1.86 35.81 -25.36
CA LYS A 471 -0.40 35.93 -25.55
C LYS A 471 0.10 35.02 -26.66
N ASP A 472 -0.82 34.47 -27.47
CA ASP A 472 -0.47 33.54 -28.53
C ASP A 472 0.22 34.30 -29.66
N GLY A 473 1.29 33.74 -30.18
CA GLY A 473 2.08 34.35 -31.24
C GLY A 473 2.66 33.30 -32.16
N MET A 474 3.67 33.71 -32.91
CA MET A 474 4.45 32.80 -33.74
C MET A 474 5.89 33.26 -33.86
N ASP A 475 6.79 32.31 -33.91
CA ASP A 475 8.18 32.47 -34.28
C ASP A 475 8.36 31.96 -35.71
N MET A 476 9.19 32.63 -36.51
CA MET A 476 9.29 32.29 -37.93
C MET A 476 10.61 32.71 -38.55
N SER A 477 10.96 31.99 -39.61
CA SER A 477 12.05 32.34 -40.51
C SER A 477 11.50 32.49 -41.91
N LEU A 478 11.63 33.67 -42.51
CA LEU A 478 11.08 33.98 -43.83
C LEU A 478 12.19 34.37 -44.79
N CYS A 479 12.19 33.74 -45.97
CA CYS A 479 13.09 34.03 -47.07
C CYS A 479 12.30 34.50 -48.31
N VAL A 480 12.72 35.62 -48.90
CA VAL A 480 12.25 36.08 -50.22
C VAL A 480 13.36 35.87 -51.23
N ILE A 481 13.12 34.96 -52.18
CA ILE A 481 14.08 34.60 -53.23
C ILE A 481 13.84 35.52 -54.43
N LYS A 482 14.84 36.36 -54.73
CA LYS A 482 14.84 37.29 -55.87
C LYS A 482 15.81 36.77 -56.93
N GLU A 483 15.34 35.81 -57.72
CA GLU A 483 16.17 35.08 -58.70
C GLU A 483 16.87 36.00 -59.70
N LYS A 484 16.16 37.01 -60.23
CA LYS A 484 16.73 37.99 -61.17
C LYS A 484 17.86 38.82 -60.57
N GLU A 485 17.79 39.09 -59.26
CA GLU A 485 18.76 39.90 -58.53
C GLU A 485 19.88 39.03 -57.92
N LYS A 486 19.76 37.69 -58.00
CA LYS A 486 20.64 36.73 -57.34
C LYS A 486 20.83 37.02 -55.86
N VAL A 487 19.74 37.37 -55.19
CA VAL A 487 19.72 37.58 -53.73
C VAL A 487 18.57 36.84 -53.06
N VAL A 488 18.83 36.43 -51.82
CA VAL A 488 17.80 35.97 -50.89
C VAL A 488 17.71 36.98 -49.76
N GLU A 489 16.53 37.55 -49.55
CA GLU A 489 16.26 38.38 -48.37
C GLU A 489 15.77 37.49 -47.24
N PHE A 490 16.28 37.74 -46.03
CA PHE A 490 15.86 37.04 -44.82
C PHE A 490 15.39 38.04 -43.77
N ALA A 491 14.29 37.70 -43.11
CA ALA A 491 13.88 38.29 -41.85
C ALA A 491 13.35 37.16 -40.94
N GLY A 492 13.65 37.24 -39.65
CA GLY A 492 13.27 36.21 -38.69
C GLY A 492 12.74 36.80 -37.39
N ALA A 493 11.69 36.18 -36.86
CA ALA A 493 11.14 36.42 -35.53
C ALA A 493 11.55 35.24 -34.65
N ASN A 494 12.51 35.45 -33.75
CA ASN A 494 13.24 34.48 -32.91
C ASN A 494 14.02 33.39 -33.67
N ASN A 495 13.44 32.80 -34.72
CA ASN A 495 14.01 31.69 -35.47
C ASN A 495 15.09 32.16 -36.47
N PRO A 496 16.21 31.43 -36.58
CA PRO A 496 17.31 31.76 -37.48
C PRO A 496 17.16 31.11 -38.86
N VAL A 497 17.84 31.67 -39.86
CA VAL A 497 18.19 30.92 -41.08
C VAL A 497 19.59 30.37 -40.97
N VAL A 498 19.77 29.11 -41.37
CA VAL A 498 21.08 28.49 -41.58
C VAL A 498 21.28 28.35 -43.07
N TYR A 499 22.45 28.74 -43.58
CA TYR A 499 22.78 28.52 -44.99
C TYR A 499 24.21 28.08 -45.17
N ILE A 500 24.47 27.31 -46.22
CA ILE A 500 25.78 26.76 -46.55
C ILE A 500 26.17 27.26 -47.93
N GLN A 501 27.31 27.95 -47.98
CA GLN A 501 27.89 28.53 -49.18
C GLN A 501 29.39 28.25 -49.17
N ASN A 502 29.96 27.74 -50.28
CA ASN A 502 31.37 27.36 -50.37
C ASN A 502 31.82 26.37 -49.26
N ASN A 503 30.96 25.40 -48.92
CA ASN A 503 31.18 24.42 -47.86
C ASN A 503 31.34 25.02 -46.44
N GLU A 504 30.94 26.28 -46.25
CA GLU A 504 30.97 26.98 -44.97
C GLU A 504 29.52 27.20 -44.47
N LEU A 505 29.23 26.73 -43.25
CA LEU A 505 27.93 26.95 -42.61
C LEU A 505 27.89 28.32 -41.94
N LYS A 506 26.87 29.10 -42.32
CA LYS A 506 26.57 30.42 -41.76
C LYS A 506 25.19 30.42 -41.12
N THR A 507 25.00 31.25 -40.10
CA THR A 507 23.72 31.40 -39.40
C THR A 507 23.43 32.88 -39.22
N ILE A 508 22.27 33.33 -39.68
CA ILE A 508 21.75 34.66 -39.39
C ILE A 508 20.63 34.48 -38.38
N LYS A 509 20.79 35.11 -37.21
CA LYS A 509 19.79 35.02 -36.14
C LYS A 509 18.59 35.90 -36.52
N GLY A 510 17.38 35.42 -36.21
CA GLY A 510 16.22 36.28 -36.16
C GLY A 510 16.33 37.30 -35.03
N ASP A 511 15.54 38.36 -35.13
CA ASP A 511 15.40 39.31 -34.03
C ASP A 511 14.78 38.61 -32.82
N ARG A 512 15.19 38.98 -31.61
CA ARG A 512 14.69 38.39 -30.35
C ARG A 512 13.30 38.92 -29.96
N LYS A 513 12.36 38.79 -30.89
CA LYS A 513 10.96 39.21 -30.79
C LYS A 513 10.14 38.31 -31.71
N GLY A 514 9.02 37.80 -31.20
CA GLY A 514 8.11 36.95 -31.97
C GLY A 514 7.21 37.76 -32.91
N ILE A 515 6.14 37.17 -33.40
CA ILE A 515 5.02 37.84 -34.07
C ILE A 515 3.81 37.73 -33.13
N GLY A 516 3.04 38.81 -32.97
CA GLY A 516 2.10 38.92 -31.85
C GLY A 516 2.77 38.72 -30.49
N GLY A 517 2.02 38.16 -29.54
CA GLY A 517 2.54 37.63 -28.29
C GLY A 517 2.53 38.60 -27.11
N GLU A 518 3.39 38.34 -26.12
CA GLU A 518 3.39 39.04 -24.83
C GLU A 518 3.78 40.52 -24.91
N GLN A 519 4.65 40.91 -25.84
CA GLN A 519 5.08 42.31 -25.94
C GLN A 519 3.99 43.15 -26.62
N LYS A 520 3.71 44.31 -26.02
CA LYS A 520 2.46 45.06 -26.25
C LYS A 520 2.58 46.18 -27.28
N GLU A 521 3.75 46.38 -27.88
CA GLU A 521 3.89 47.36 -28.95
C GLU A 521 2.98 47.03 -30.14
N ASP A 522 2.34 48.04 -30.71
CA ASP A 522 1.46 47.88 -31.87
C ASP A 522 2.26 47.72 -33.16
N GLU A 523 3.41 48.39 -33.24
CA GLU A 523 4.33 48.29 -34.37
C GLU A 523 5.64 47.63 -33.98
N ARG A 524 6.12 46.73 -34.84
CA ARG A 524 7.38 46.02 -34.67
C ARG A 524 8.15 46.07 -35.97
N ILE A 525 9.43 46.47 -35.91
CA ILE A 525 10.32 46.58 -37.08
C ILE A 525 11.30 45.42 -37.06
N PHE A 526 11.30 44.55 -38.06
CA PHE A 526 12.24 43.44 -38.20
C PHE A 526 13.46 43.80 -39.05
N THR A 527 14.61 43.19 -38.74
CA THR A 527 15.85 43.39 -39.47
C THR A 527 15.84 42.59 -40.78
N LYS A 528 15.96 43.27 -41.92
CA LYS A 528 16.20 42.64 -43.22
C LYS A 528 17.68 42.35 -43.40
N HIS A 529 17.98 41.11 -43.79
CA HIS A 529 19.29 40.69 -44.25
C HIS A 529 19.24 40.34 -45.73
N THR A 530 20.26 40.73 -46.49
CA THR A 530 20.38 40.39 -47.91
C THR A 530 21.58 39.49 -48.13
N ILE A 531 21.34 38.31 -48.69
CA ILE A 531 22.35 37.27 -48.91
C ILE A 531 22.55 37.13 -50.41
N LYS A 532 23.78 37.34 -50.89
CA LYS A 532 24.12 37.14 -52.30
C LYS A 532 24.26 35.65 -52.59
N VAL A 533 23.59 35.18 -53.64
CA VAL A 533 23.58 33.79 -54.10
C VAL A 533 24.23 33.68 -55.48
N ASP A 534 25.43 34.25 -55.62
CA ASP A 534 26.24 34.15 -56.84
C ASP A 534 26.80 32.74 -57.09
N THR A 535 26.88 31.94 -56.02
CA THR A 535 27.24 30.52 -56.02
C THR A 535 26.09 29.68 -55.48
N PRO A 536 26.00 28.40 -55.86
CA PRO A 536 24.99 27.49 -55.31
C PRO A 536 25.03 27.51 -53.77
N THR A 537 23.92 27.88 -53.17
CA THR A 537 23.76 28.12 -51.74
C THR A 537 22.56 27.34 -51.23
N ILE A 538 22.73 26.61 -50.13
CA ILE A 538 21.66 25.80 -49.53
C ILE A 538 21.17 26.51 -48.27
N PHE A 539 19.86 26.64 -48.13
CA PHE A 539 19.20 27.29 -47.00
C PHE A 539 18.38 26.26 -46.22
N TYR A 540 18.36 26.41 -44.90
CA TYR A 540 17.54 25.65 -43.96
C TYR A 540 16.78 26.60 -43.05
N LEU A 541 15.46 26.44 -43.04
CA LEU A 541 14.51 27.10 -42.14
C LEU A 541 13.89 26.03 -41.24
N PHE A 542 13.74 26.30 -39.95
CA PHE A 542 13.24 25.28 -39.01
C PHE A 542 12.58 25.89 -37.78
N SER A 543 11.67 25.12 -37.17
CA SER A 543 11.11 25.37 -35.84
C SER A 543 12.01 24.81 -34.74
N ASP A 544 11.72 25.12 -33.48
CA ASP A 544 12.53 24.67 -32.36
C ASP A 544 12.41 23.16 -32.05
N GLY A 545 11.32 22.50 -32.46
CA GLY A 545 11.01 21.14 -32.02
C GLY A 545 12.04 20.08 -32.42
N TYR A 546 12.77 20.25 -33.53
CA TYR A 546 13.87 19.32 -33.88
C TYR A 546 14.99 19.38 -32.81
N ILE A 547 15.32 20.60 -32.38
CA ILE A 547 16.40 20.91 -31.45
C ILE A 547 15.96 20.64 -30.01
N ASP A 548 14.70 20.90 -29.70
CA ASP A 548 14.17 20.73 -28.35
C ASP A 548 13.84 19.27 -28.00
N GLN A 549 13.92 18.35 -28.97
CA GLN A 549 13.70 16.93 -28.75
C GLN A 549 14.68 16.33 -27.73
N PHE A 550 14.10 15.72 -26.69
CA PHE A 550 14.84 14.93 -25.71
C PHE A 550 15.19 13.55 -26.26
N GLY A 551 16.41 13.09 -25.98
CA GLY A 551 16.91 11.85 -26.53
C GLY A 551 18.30 11.44 -26.03
N GLY A 552 18.86 10.44 -26.70
CA GLY A 552 20.17 9.86 -26.39
C GLY A 552 20.20 9.08 -25.07
N HIS A 553 21.37 8.52 -24.76
CA HIS A 553 21.58 7.72 -23.54
C HIS A 553 21.28 8.51 -22.25
N ASP A 554 21.64 9.79 -22.24
CA ASP A 554 21.53 10.67 -21.07
C ASP A 554 20.18 11.41 -20.97
N GLY A 555 19.30 11.31 -21.97
CA GLY A 555 18.00 12.00 -21.96
C GLY A 555 18.10 13.52 -21.99
N ARG A 556 18.92 14.07 -22.88
CA ARG A 556 19.12 15.53 -23.01
C ARG A 556 18.46 16.06 -24.29
N LYS A 557 18.23 17.38 -24.35
CA LYS A 557 17.82 18.06 -25.59
C LYS A 557 18.89 17.96 -26.67
N LEU A 558 18.48 17.96 -27.93
CA LEU A 558 19.38 17.96 -29.09
C LEU A 558 19.97 19.37 -29.28
N PHE A 559 21.20 19.60 -28.80
CA PHE A 559 21.77 20.97 -28.83
C PHE A 559 21.84 21.57 -30.25
N PRO A 560 21.56 22.89 -30.42
CA PRO A 560 21.58 23.56 -31.73
C PRO A 560 22.87 23.36 -32.53
N LYS A 561 24.01 23.22 -31.84
CA LYS A 561 25.33 22.98 -32.46
C LYS A 561 25.37 21.62 -33.18
N TYR A 562 24.78 20.59 -32.59
CA TYR A 562 24.74 19.25 -33.18
C TYR A 562 23.80 19.22 -34.38
N PHE A 563 22.65 19.89 -34.31
CA PHE A 563 21.75 20.02 -35.45
C PHE A 563 22.43 20.69 -36.65
N ARG A 564 23.14 21.81 -36.43
CA ARG A 564 23.91 22.48 -37.50
C ARG A 564 25.01 21.60 -38.07
N GLN A 565 25.66 20.79 -37.23
CA GLN A 565 26.66 19.83 -37.70
C GLN A 565 26.01 18.78 -38.61
N ILE A 566 24.84 18.24 -38.25
CA ILE A 566 24.08 17.34 -39.12
C ILE A 566 23.81 17.99 -40.47
N LEU A 567 23.34 19.25 -40.48
CA LEU A 567 23.09 19.98 -41.73
C LEU A 567 24.35 20.11 -42.59
N LEU A 568 25.49 20.45 -41.97
CA LEU A 568 26.78 20.52 -42.67
C LEU A 568 27.26 19.16 -43.18
N GLU A 569 26.95 18.05 -42.50
CA GLU A 569 27.34 16.71 -42.94
C GLU A 569 26.49 16.17 -44.11
N ILE A 570 25.26 16.68 -44.29
CA ILE A 570 24.32 16.15 -45.29
C ILE A 570 24.12 17.07 -46.50
N HIS A 571 24.59 18.31 -46.45
CA HIS A 571 24.21 19.34 -47.42
C HIS A 571 24.58 19.04 -48.88
N ASP A 572 25.61 18.22 -49.11
CA ASP A 572 26.08 17.81 -50.44
C ASP A 572 25.22 16.69 -51.06
N LYS A 573 24.34 16.07 -50.27
CA LYS A 573 23.45 14.99 -50.70
C LYS A 573 22.22 15.52 -51.43
N PRO A 574 21.53 14.70 -52.25
CA PRO A 574 20.23 15.05 -52.81
C PRO A 574 19.24 15.47 -51.72
N MET A 575 18.42 16.49 -52.00
CA MET A 575 17.50 17.07 -51.01
C MET A 575 16.54 16.06 -50.37
N GLN A 576 16.11 15.06 -51.15
CA GLN A 576 15.28 13.98 -50.64
C GLN A 576 16.04 13.09 -49.64
N GLU A 577 17.31 12.77 -49.93
CA GLU A 577 18.17 12.00 -49.03
C GLU A 577 18.47 12.80 -47.74
N GLN A 578 18.64 14.12 -47.84
CA GLN A 578 18.80 14.97 -46.67
C GLN A 578 17.60 14.88 -45.72
N ARG A 579 16.38 14.96 -46.27
CA ARG A 579 15.13 14.80 -45.51
C ARG A 579 15.09 13.46 -44.78
N ASP A 580 15.41 12.38 -45.48
CA ASP A 580 15.34 11.02 -44.93
C ASP A 580 16.41 10.80 -43.85
N ILE A 581 17.60 11.40 -43.99
CA ILE A 581 18.64 11.37 -42.94
C ILE A 581 18.21 12.17 -41.71
N LEU A 582 17.58 13.33 -41.91
CA LEU A 582 17.06 14.14 -40.80
C LEU A 582 15.99 13.39 -40.02
N GLU A 583 15.05 12.73 -40.71
CA GLU A 583 14.02 11.91 -40.08
C GLU A 583 14.63 10.75 -39.29
N LYS A 584 15.55 10.01 -39.92
CA LYS A 584 16.25 8.90 -39.28
C LYS A 584 17.01 9.33 -38.03
N LYS A 585 17.83 10.39 -38.12
CA LYS A 585 18.59 10.91 -36.97
C LYS A 585 17.68 11.41 -35.86
N PHE A 586 16.54 12.01 -36.20
CA PHE A 586 15.54 12.45 -35.21
C PHE A 586 14.95 11.27 -34.44
N ASP A 587 14.50 10.23 -35.16
CA ASP A 587 13.91 9.05 -34.54
C ASP A 587 14.94 8.21 -33.76
N GLU A 588 16.20 8.13 -34.23
CA GLU A 588 17.32 7.52 -33.50
C GLU A 588 17.63 8.28 -32.20
N TRP A 589 17.64 9.62 -32.24
CA TRP A 589 17.89 10.44 -31.06
C TRP A 589 16.79 10.27 -30.02
N LYS A 590 15.52 10.43 -30.43
CA LYS A 590 14.34 10.26 -29.57
C LYS A 590 14.27 8.83 -29.00
N GLY A 591 14.58 7.83 -29.82
CA GLY A 591 14.48 6.42 -29.45
C GLY A 591 13.06 6.00 -29.05
N VAL A 592 12.94 4.86 -28.36
CA VAL A 592 11.64 4.32 -27.90
C VAL A 592 11.24 4.88 -26.53
N LYS A 593 12.20 5.45 -25.79
CA LYS A 593 12.00 5.89 -24.40
C LYS A 593 11.30 7.25 -24.31
N TYR A 594 11.58 8.16 -25.24
CA TYR A 594 11.09 9.53 -25.19
C TYR A 594 9.97 9.75 -26.21
N GLN A 595 8.98 10.55 -25.83
CA GLN A 595 7.94 11.00 -26.73
C GLN A 595 8.41 12.25 -27.49
N GLN A 596 7.76 12.54 -28.62
CA GLN A 596 7.97 13.80 -29.31
C GLN A 596 7.48 14.95 -28.43
N VAL A 597 8.32 15.96 -28.22
CA VAL A 597 8.01 17.04 -27.26
C VAL A 597 7.26 18.20 -27.89
N ASP A 598 7.58 18.52 -29.14
CA ASP A 598 6.96 19.60 -29.91
C ASP A 598 6.76 19.24 -31.38
N ASP A 599 6.02 20.08 -32.10
CA ASP A 599 5.91 19.99 -33.55
C ASP A 599 7.29 20.20 -34.21
N VAL A 600 7.55 19.50 -35.32
CA VAL A 600 8.87 19.54 -35.98
C VAL A 600 8.71 19.96 -37.42
N LEU A 601 9.38 21.06 -37.79
CA LEU A 601 9.44 21.55 -39.15
C LEU A 601 10.87 21.89 -39.55
N VAL A 602 11.33 21.35 -40.68
CA VAL A 602 12.58 21.73 -41.35
C VAL A 602 12.34 21.83 -42.85
N ILE A 603 12.64 22.98 -43.44
CA ILE A 603 12.57 23.23 -44.88
C ILE A 603 13.99 23.44 -45.38
N GLY A 604 14.43 22.63 -46.34
CA GLY A 604 15.71 22.80 -47.03
C GLY A 604 15.48 23.18 -48.48
N PHE A 605 16.26 24.12 -49.02
CA PHE A 605 16.22 24.47 -50.45
C PHE A 605 17.55 25.03 -50.96
N LYS A 606 17.84 24.80 -52.24
CA LYS A 606 19.04 25.30 -52.92
C LYS A 606 18.71 26.38 -53.94
N VAL A 607 19.52 27.44 -53.95
CA VAL A 607 19.41 28.59 -54.87
C VAL A 607 20.80 28.97 -55.36
N GLY A 608 20.92 29.44 -56.61
CA GLY A 608 22.19 29.89 -57.20
C GLY A 608 22.67 29.00 -58.32
#